data_AF-A0A5K7S3I4-F1
#
_entry.id   AF-A0A5K7S3I4-F1
#
_cell.length_a   1.000
_cell.length_b   1.000
_cell.length_c   1.000
_cell.angle_alpha   90.00
_cell.angle_beta   90.00
_cell.angle_gamma   90.00
#
_symmetry.space_group_name_H-M   'P 1'
#
loop_
_entity.id
_entity.type
_entity.pdbx_description
1 polymer ?
#
loop_
_entity_poly.entity_id
_entity_poly.type
_entity_poly.pdbx_seq_one_letter_code
_entity_poly.pdbx_strand_id
1 'polypeptide(L)' 'MGILKGKTAIKIFKSYPQLKKKPYWGNHFWARGYCVDTIGLDEDKIKKYVKYQEEQERLEEQQRFEFSPL' A
#
# COMPACT_ATOMS: atom_id res chain seq x y z
N MET A 1 -12.24 -4.97 -1.62
CA MET A 1 -11.55 -3.67 -1.51
C MET A 1 -10.91 -3.15 -2.80
N GLY A 2 -10.67 -3.95 -3.84
CA GLY A 2 -9.98 -3.50 -5.07
C GLY A 2 -10.64 -2.33 -5.80
N ILE A 3 -11.98 -2.35 -5.95
CA ILE A 3 -12.72 -1.25 -6.62
C ILE A 3 -12.59 0.07 -5.86
N LEU A 4 -12.76 0.04 -4.53
CA LEU A 4 -12.65 1.23 -3.68
C LEU A 4 -11.23 1.80 -3.72
N LYS A 5 -10.22 0.97 -3.50
CA LYS A 5 -8.80 1.36 -3.55
C LYS A 5 -8.43 1.93 -4.93
N GLY A 6 -8.85 1.26 -6.00
CA GLY A 6 -8.57 1.67 -7.39
C GLY A 6 -9.25 2.98 -7.78
N LYS A 7 -10.57 3.11 -7.56
CA LYS A 7 -11.31 4.35 -7.90
C LYS A 7 -10.81 5.54 -7.10
N THR A 8 -10.49 5.35 -5.81
CA THR A 8 -9.95 6.42 -4.97
C THR A 8 -8.55 6.84 -5.41
N ALA A 9 -7.67 5.89 -5.74
CA ALA A 9 -6.34 6.21 -6.27
C ALA A 9 -6.44 7.03 -7.57
N ILE A 10 -7.29 6.63 -8.51
CA ILE A 10 -7.53 7.37 -9.76
C ILE A 10 -8.02 8.79 -9.47
N LYS A 11 -8.99 8.95 -8.56
CA LYS A 11 -9.53 10.26 -8.21
C LYS A 11 -8.48 11.17 -7.57
N ILE A 12 -7.67 10.63 -6.67
CA ILE A 12 -6.59 11.37 -5.99
C ILE A 12 -5.54 11.80 -7.02
N PHE A 13 -5.08 10.92 -7.91
CA PHE A 13 -4.10 11.29 -8.94
C PHE A 13 -4.62 12.29 -9.97
N LYS A 14 -5.93 12.34 -10.21
CA LYS A 14 -6.55 13.38 -11.03
C LYS A 14 -6.58 14.74 -10.32
N SER A 15 -6.83 14.72 -9.02
CA SER A 15 -6.95 15.95 -8.20
C SER A 15 -5.58 16.50 -7.82
N TYR A 16 -4.59 15.63 -7.65
CA TYR A 16 -3.23 15.95 -7.21
C TYR A 16 -2.19 15.29 -8.13
N PRO A 17 -1.95 15.85 -9.33
CA PRO A 17 -1.00 15.31 -10.28
C PRO A 17 0.43 15.18 -9.73
N GLN A 18 0.80 16.02 -8.75
CA GLN A 18 2.11 15.97 -8.08
C GLN A 18 2.38 14.64 -7.38
N LEU A 19 1.34 13.90 -6.99
CA LEU A 19 1.47 12.60 -6.33
C LEU A 19 1.82 11.47 -7.30
N LYS A 20 1.79 11.69 -8.62
CA LYS A 20 2.23 10.70 -9.63
C LYS A 20 3.76 10.54 -9.72
N LYS A 21 4.49 10.91 -8.66
CA LYS A 21 5.94 10.76 -8.52
C LYS A 21 6.24 9.77 -7.38
N LYS A 22 7.49 9.31 -7.26
CA LYS A 22 7.89 8.46 -6.12
C LYS A 22 7.49 9.14 -4.80
N PRO A 23 6.97 8.39 -3.81
CA PRO A 23 6.88 6.92 -3.76
C PRO A 23 5.63 6.33 -4.43
N TYR A 24 4.59 7.11 -4.77
CA TYR A 24 3.26 6.59 -5.16
C TYR A 24 3.09 6.28 -6.66
N TRP A 25 4.19 6.28 -7.40
CA TRP A 25 4.21 6.02 -8.84
C TRP A 25 4.03 4.53 -9.16
N GLY A 26 3.54 4.20 -10.37
CA GLY A 26 3.56 2.83 -10.89
C GLY A 26 2.65 1.84 -10.18
N ASN A 27 1.38 2.20 -9.96
CA ASN A 27 0.36 1.41 -9.24
C ASN A 27 0.57 1.22 -7.72
N HIS A 28 1.60 1.83 -7.11
CA HIS A 28 1.88 1.76 -5.67
C HIS A 28 1.24 2.92 -4.88
N PHE A 29 -0.05 3.20 -5.09
CA PHE A 29 -0.74 4.21 -4.27
C PHE A 29 -1.21 3.64 -2.92
N TRP A 30 -1.65 2.38 -2.93
CA TRP A 30 -2.07 1.67 -1.73
C TRP A 30 -1.20 0.43 -1.55
N ALA A 31 -0.90 0.09 -0.29
CA ALA A 31 -0.36 -1.23 0.07
C ALA A 31 -1.21 -2.35 -0.53
N ARG A 32 -0.65 -3.54 -0.78
CA ARG A 32 -1.42 -4.66 -1.36
C ARG A 32 -2.54 -5.11 -0.43
N GLY A 33 -2.26 -5.17 0.87
CA GLY A 33 -3.18 -5.61 1.92
C GLY A 33 -4.34 -4.64 2.21
N TYR A 34 -5.30 -5.12 2.98
CA TYR A 34 -6.33 -4.30 3.62
C TYR A 34 -6.74 -4.98 4.94
N CYS A 35 -7.03 -4.17 5.95
CA CYS A 35 -7.62 -4.63 7.20
C CYS A 35 -9.10 -4.24 7.21
N VAL A 36 -9.97 -5.16 7.64
CA VAL A 36 -11.41 -4.94 7.81
C VAL A 36 -11.85 -5.62 9.09
N ASP A 37 -12.74 -4.96 9.83
CA ASP A 37 -13.35 -5.51 11.04
C ASP A 37 -14.77 -4.99 11.18
N THR A 38 -15.62 -5.75 11.86
CA THR A 38 -17.06 -5.49 11.95
C THR A 38 -17.43 -4.71 13.20
N ILE A 39 -16.93 -5.08 14.40
CA ILE A 39 -17.30 -4.42 15.68
C ILE A 39 -16.22 -4.61 16.78
N GLY A 40 -14.92 -4.32 16.56
CA GLY A 40 -13.93 -4.46 17.64
C GLY A 40 -12.44 -4.32 17.30
N LEU A 41 -12.06 -3.44 16.36
CA LEU A 41 -10.67 -3.26 15.99
C LEU A 41 -9.97 -2.36 17.01
N ASP A 42 -9.16 -2.99 17.85
CA ASP A 42 -8.29 -2.34 18.83
C ASP A 42 -7.12 -1.61 18.13
N GLU A 43 -6.75 -0.43 18.62
CA GLU A 43 -5.69 0.41 18.07
C GLU A 43 -4.36 -0.36 18.00
N ASP A 44 -4.06 -1.18 19.00
CA ASP A 44 -2.86 -2.01 19.03
C ASP A 44 -2.81 -3.06 17.91
N LYS A 45 -3.97 -3.60 17.53
CA LYS A 45 -4.07 -4.56 16.41
C LYS A 45 -3.83 -3.85 15.08
N ILE A 46 -4.35 -2.63 14.91
CA ILE A 46 -4.10 -1.80 13.72
C ILE A 46 -2.61 -1.48 13.60
N LYS A 47 -1.98 -1.01 14.68
CA LYS A 47 -0.55 -0.69 14.71
C LYS A 47 0.31 -1.89 14.35
N LYS A 48 -0.01 -3.07 14.91
CA LYS A 48 0.69 -4.33 14.58
C LYS A 48 0.52 -4.70 13.12
N TYR A 49 -0.69 -4.57 12.58
CA TYR A 49 -0.96 -4.86 11.17
C TYR A 49 -0.16 -3.94 10.23
N VAL A 50 -0.12 -2.63 10.51
CA VAL A 50 0.65 -1.66 9.73
C VAL A 50 2.13 -2.00 9.74
N LYS A 51 2.73 -2.21 10.93
CA LYS A 51 4.15 -2.58 11.04
C LYS A 51 4.47 -3.88 10.31
N TYR A 52 3.59 -4.87 10.40
CA TYR A 52 3.77 -6.14 9.69
C TYR A 52 3.75 -5.93 8.17
N GLN A 53 2.79 -5.17 7.64
CA GLN A 53 2.71 -4.87 6.21
C GLN A 53 3.96 -4.12 5.71
N GLU A 54 4.42 -3.11 6.44
CA GLU A 54 5.64 -2.35 6.10
C GLU A 54 6.89 -3.24 6.04
N GLU A 55 7.00 -4.22 6.95
CA GLU A 55 8.12 -5.16 6.94
C GLU A 55 8.03 -6.13 5.75
N GLN A 56 6.84 -6.66 5.46
CA GLN A 56 6.64 -7.56 4.31
C GLN A 56 6.89 -6.85 2.98
N GLU A 57 6.44 -5.60 2.81
CA GLU A 57 6.70 -4.82 1.60
C GLU A 57 8.20 -4.58 1.41
N ARG A 58 8.96 -4.30 2.48
CA ARG A 58 10.41 -4.11 2.40
C ARG A 58 11.14 -5.39 1.98
N LEU A 59 10.72 -6.53 2.50
CA LEU A 59 11.28 -7.84 2.14
C LEU A 59 10.96 -8.21 0.68
N GLU A 60 9.71 -7.98 0.24
CA GLU A 60 9.31 -8.19 -1.17
C GLU A 60 10.10 -7.28 -2.12
N GLU A 61 10.32 -6.01 -1.75
CA GLU A 61 11.16 -5.09 -2.52
C GLU A 61 12.62 -5.58 -2.60
N GLN A 62 13.24 -5.95 -1.48
CA GLN A 62 14.60 -6.49 -1.46
C GLN A 62 14.76 -7.74 -2.33
N GLN A 63 13.84 -8.70 -2.22
CA GLN A 63 13.85 -9.89 -3.07
C GLN A 63 13.69 -9.55 -4.55
N ARG A 64 12.83 -8.59 -4.88
CA ARG A 64 12.63 -8.13 -6.27
C ARG A 64 13.88 -7.45 -6.83
N PHE A 65 14.66 -6.74 -6.01
CA PHE A 65 15.96 -6.19 -6.41
C PHE A 65 17.02 -7.28 -6.62
N GLU A 66 17.00 -8.35 -5.80
CA GLU A 66 17.95 -9.46 -5.89
C GLU A 66 17.69 -10.37 -7.11
N PHE A 67 16.43 -10.59 -7.47
CA PHE A 67 16.02 -11.41 -8.63
C PHE A 67 15.99 -10.69 -9.98
N SER A 68 16.26 -9.38 -10.01
CA SER A 68 16.40 -8.60 -11.25
C SER A 68 17.84 -8.12 -11.39
N PRO A 69 18.82 -9.02 -11.66
CA PRO A 69 20.15 -8.57 -12.05
C PRO A 69 19.98 -7.81 -13.38
N LEU A 70 20.65 -6.65 -13.47
CA LEU A 70 20.72 -5.84 -14.69
C LEU A 70 21.11 -6.67 -15.92
#